data_AF-A0A927IDL0-F1
#
_entry.id   AF-A0A927IDL0-F1
#
_cell.length_a   1.000
_cell.length_b   1.000
_cell.length_c   1.000
_cell.angle_alpha   90.00
_cell.angle_beta   90.00
_cell.angle_gamma   90.00
#
_symmetry.space_group_name_H-M   'P 1'
#
loop_
_entity.id
_entity.type
_entity.pdbx_description
1 polymer ?
#
loop_
_entity_poly.entity_id
_entity_poly.type
_entity_poly.pdbx_seq_one_letter_code
_entity_poly.pdbx_strand_id
1 'polypeptide(L)'
;MSADQIRPDDAWPLPPAWMWACQECARRYRTMKDTMAAVHESRLTGEPHVDHDPFDSVVSSQIALAEHMAADHPDQLPEWDADCPTCASHRRAVAKAAGDDDVRAATTRRFAGEHRARHVVVPRSIVGLY
;
A
#
# COMPACT_ATOMS: atom_id res chain seq x y z
N MET A 1 22.28 -15.90 4.81
CA MET A 1 21.13 -16.49 4.08
C MET A 1 21.39 -16.26 2.60
N SER A 2 21.36 -17.29 1.76
CA SER A 2 21.60 -17.13 0.31
C SER A 2 20.46 -16.31 -0.31
N ALA A 3 20.77 -15.51 -1.34
CA ALA A 3 19.81 -14.63 -2.01
C ALA A 3 18.60 -15.36 -2.65
N ASP A 4 18.64 -16.69 -2.73
CA ASP A 4 17.64 -17.57 -3.36
C ASP A 4 16.43 -17.97 -2.49
N GLN A 5 16.19 -17.35 -1.33
CA GLN A 5 15.08 -17.74 -0.43
C GLN A 5 14.16 -16.60 -0.01
N ILE A 6 13.96 -15.58 -0.86
CA ILE A 6 12.88 -14.62 -0.65
C ILE A 6 11.58 -15.27 -1.11
N ARG A 7 10.62 -15.46 -0.19
CA ARG A 7 9.29 -15.92 -0.57
C ARG A 7 8.65 -14.87 -1.49
N PRO A 8 7.95 -15.26 -2.57
CA PRO A 8 7.32 -14.30 -3.48
C PRO A 8 6.43 -13.27 -2.78
N ASP A 9 5.75 -13.67 -1.69
CA ASP A 9 4.87 -12.78 -0.92
C ASP A 9 5.62 -11.70 -0.12
N ASP A 10 6.93 -11.87 0.11
CA ASP A 10 7.80 -10.93 0.80
C ASP A 10 8.59 -10.03 -0.17
N ALA A 11 8.52 -10.31 -1.48
CA ALA A 11 9.20 -9.53 -2.49
C ALA A 11 8.52 -8.17 -2.68
N TRP A 12 9.31 -7.10 -2.68
CA TRP A 12 8.82 -5.77 -3.03
C TRP A 12 8.44 -5.74 -4.51
N PRO A 13 7.20 -5.37 -4.86
CA PRO A 13 6.79 -5.30 -6.25
C PRO A 13 7.57 -4.20 -6.98
N LEU A 14 7.83 -4.43 -8.25
CA LEU A 14 8.36 -3.42 -9.15
C LEU A 14 7.21 -2.48 -9.56
N PRO A 15 7.28 -1.18 -9.24
CA PRO A 15 6.19 -0.28 -9.59
C PRO A 15 6.00 -0.17 -11.11
N PRO A 16 4.74 -0.17 -11.60
CA PRO A 16 4.42 -0.19 -13.02
C PRO A 16 4.77 1.14 -13.71
N ALA A 17 4.96 1.09 -15.03
CA ALA A 17 5.37 2.25 -15.83
C ALA A 17 4.44 3.47 -15.68
N TRP A 18 3.13 3.26 -15.60
CA TRP A 18 2.15 4.34 -15.45
C TRP A 18 2.36 5.15 -14.18
N MET A 19 2.84 4.50 -13.10
CA MET A 19 3.08 5.17 -11.82
C MET A 19 4.22 6.18 -11.94
N TRP A 20 5.23 5.87 -12.75
CA TRP A 20 6.37 6.77 -13.00
C TRP A 20 6.03 7.93 -13.92
N ALA A 21 4.98 7.79 -14.75
CA ALA A 21 4.47 8.88 -15.58
C ALA A 21 3.76 9.96 -14.74
N CYS A 22 3.25 9.62 -13.56
CA CYS A 22 2.69 10.58 -12.62
C CYS A 22 3.79 11.10 -11.67
N GLN A 23 4.11 12.39 -11.75
CA GLN A 23 5.14 13.02 -10.91
C GLN A 23 4.83 12.89 -9.42
N GLU A 24 3.55 12.92 -9.08
CA GLU A 24 3.05 12.93 -7.72
C GLU A 24 3.08 11.51 -7.11
N CYS A 25 2.77 10.47 -7.89
CA CYS A 25 3.05 9.08 -7.54
C CYS A 25 4.55 8.83 -7.34
N ALA A 26 5.39 9.27 -8.28
CA ALA A 26 6.84 9.08 -8.21
C ALA A 26 7.45 9.77 -6.97
N ARG A 27 6.98 10.98 -6.64
CA ARG A 27 7.40 11.70 -5.42
C ARG A 27 7.00 10.94 -4.16
N ARG A 28 5.73 10.55 -4.02
CA ARG A 28 5.27 9.83 -2.82
C ARG A 28 5.92 8.46 -2.66
N TYR A 29 6.21 7.76 -3.75
CA TYR A 29 6.98 6.52 -3.68
C TYR A 29 8.40 6.74 -3.20
N ARG A 30 9.08 7.78 -3.70
CA ARG A 30 10.39 8.15 -3.18
C ARG A 30 10.34 8.44 -1.68
N THR A 31 9.38 9.26 -1.23
CA THR A 31 9.16 9.53 0.19
C THR A 31 8.96 8.23 0.98
N MET A 32 8.12 7.31 0.50
CA MET A 32 7.92 6.00 1.14
C MET A 32 9.23 5.22 1.27
N LYS A 33 10.05 5.14 0.21
CA LYS A 33 11.34 4.44 0.24
C LYS A 33 12.35 5.13 1.17
N ASP A 34 12.40 6.45 1.17
CA ASP A 34 13.28 7.24 2.03
C ASP A 34 12.89 7.07 3.50
N THR A 35 11.59 7.11 3.82
CA THR A 35 11.07 6.85 5.17
C THR A 35 11.42 5.44 5.64
N MET A 36 11.26 4.42 4.79
CA MET A 36 11.67 3.06 5.13
C MET A 36 13.18 2.97 5.43
N ALA A 37 14.01 3.63 4.62
CA ALA A 37 15.46 3.64 4.81
C ALA A 37 15.85 4.33 6.11
N ALA A 38 15.28 5.51 6.40
CA ALA A 38 15.51 6.26 7.62
C ALA A 38 15.09 5.46 8.87
N VAL A 39 13.93 4.81 8.83
CA VAL A 39 13.46 3.93 9.91
C VAL A 39 14.39 2.74 10.12
N HIS A 40 14.87 2.12 9.04
CA HIS A 40 15.81 1.02 9.12
C HIS A 40 17.15 1.45 9.73
N GLU A 41 17.69 2.57 9.27
CA GLU A 41 18.92 3.16 9.82
C GLU A 41 18.75 3.48 11.31
N SER A 42 17.65 4.14 11.68
CA SER A 42 17.35 4.49 13.06
C SER A 42 17.25 3.27 13.99
N ARG A 43 16.75 2.13 13.49
CA ARG A 43 16.76 0.87 14.25
C ARG A 43 18.16 0.30 14.47
N LEU A 44 19.10 0.56 13.56
CA LEU A 44 20.47 0.06 13.64
C LEU A 44 21.38 0.98 14.47
N THR A 45 21.15 2.29 14.42
CA THR A 45 22.04 3.31 15.00
C THR A 45 21.43 4.07 16.18
N GLY A 46 20.12 3.93 16.39
CA GLY A 46 19.38 4.71 17.38
C GLY A 46 19.77 4.40 18.82
N GLU A 47 19.56 5.39 19.69
CA GLU A 47 19.76 5.21 21.12
C GLU A 47 18.76 4.18 21.68
N PRO A 48 19.15 3.33 22.65
CA PRO A 48 18.32 2.24 23.17
C PRO A 48 16.94 2.60 23.77
N HIS A 49 16.52 3.87 23.76
CA HIS A 49 15.33 4.37 24.45
C HIS A 49 14.52 5.41 23.65
N VAL A 50 14.85 5.64 22.39
CA VAL A 50 14.04 6.51 21.52
C VAL A 50 13.01 5.67 20.77
N ASP A 51 11.73 6.04 20.90
CA ASP A 51 10.66 5.42 20.13
C ASP A 51 10.73 5.90 18.68
N HIS A 52 11.33 5.05 17.85
CA HIS A 52 11.36 5.24 16.41
C HIS A 52 10.20 4.46 15.80
N ASP A 53 8.95 4.81 16.13
CA ASP A 53 7.78 4.02 15.71
C ASP A 53 7.79 3.83 14.18
N PRO A 54 8.18 2.62 13.73
CA PRO A 54 8.40 2.31 12.34
C PRO A 54 7.08 2.06 11.63
N PHE A 55 6.03 1.70 12.37
CA PHE A 55 4.71 1.40 11.83
C PHE A 55 4.03 2.69 11.43
N ASP A 56 4.03 3.73 12.28
CA ASP A 56 3.33 4.97 11.96
C ASP A 56 3.93 5.69 10.74
N SER A 57 5.25 5.79 10.64
CA SER A 57 5.88 6.53 9.55
C SER A 57 5.84 5.78 8.21
N VAL A 58 6.12 4.47 8.22
CA VAL A 58 6.14 3.67 6.98
C VAL A 58 4.73 3.37 6.50
N VAL A 59 3.80 2.99 7.38
CA VAL A 59 2.42 2.71 6.97
C VAL A 59 1.72 3.98 6.49
N SER A 60 1.93 5.12 7.14
CA SER A 60 1.35 6.39 6.68
C SER A 60 1.85 6.80 5.30
N SER A 61 3.13 6.62 4.99
CA SER A 61 3.66 6.92 3.64
C SER A 61 3.14 5.96 2.58
N GLN A 62 2.90 4.69 2.91
CA GLN A 62 2.23 3.73 2.03
C GLN A 62 0.77 4.13 1.76
N ILE A 63 0.03 4.49 2.81
CA ILE A 63 -1.37 4.92 2.72
C ILE A 63 -1.46 6.17 1.86
N ALA A 64 -0.64 7.19 2.10
CA ALA A 64 -0.68 8.43 1.32
C ALA A 64 -0.41 8.21 -0.19
N LEU A 65 0.49 7.29 -0.55
CA LEU A 65 0.70 6.91 -1.94
C LEU A 65 -0.50 6.14 -2.51
N ALA A 66 -1.05 5.19 -1.75
CA ALA A 66 -2.21 4.40 -2.15
C ALA A 66 -3.48 5.25 -2.34
N GLU A 67 -3.73 6.21 -1.46
CA GLU A 67 -4.82 7.18 -1.55
C GLU A 67 -4.75 7.96 -2.86
N HIS A 68 -3.57 8.48 -3.21
CA HIS A 68 -3.39 9.20 -4.46
C HIS A 68 -3.61 8.30 -5.68
N MET A 69 -3.02 7.09 -5.69
CA MET A 69 -3.23 6.16 -6.80
C MET A 69 -4.70 5.78 -6.96
N ALA A 70 -5.43 5.58 -5.86
CA ALA A 70 -6.84 5.25 -5.89
C ALA A 70 -7.73 6.42 -6.33
N ALA A 71 -7.39 7.64 -5.94
CA ALA A 71 -8.16 8.83 -6.31
C ALA A 71 -7.91 9.25 -7.76
N ASP A 72 -6.65 9.30 -8.18
CA ASP A 72 -6.27 9.93 -9.45
C ASP A 72 -6.01 8.92 -10.58
N HIS A 73 -5.83 7.63 -10.25
CA HIS A 73 -5.56 6.55 -11.20
C HIS A 73 -6.41 5.28 -10.97
N PRO A 74 -7.73 5.39 -10.70
CA PRO A 74 -8.57 4.24 -10.36
C PRO A 74 -8.59 3.16 -11.44
N ASP A 75 -8.54 3.55 -12.72
CA ASP A 75 -8.55 2.63 -13.87
C ASP A 75 -7.21 1.93 -14.13
N GLN A 76 -6.13 2.38 -13.47
CA GLN A 76 -4.80 1.78 -13.58
C GLN A 76 -4.51 0.80 -12.42
N LEU A 77 -5.42 0.71 -11.44
CA LEU A 77 -5.25 -0.18 -10.30
C LEU A 77 -5.40 -1.65 -10.72
N PRO A 78 -4.60 -2.56 -10.14
CA PRO A 78 -4.69 -3.99 -10.43
C PRO A 78 -6.07 -4.53 -10.02
N GLU A 79 -6.51 -5.61 -10.66
CA GLU A 79 -7.69 -6.36 -10.24
C GLU A 79 -7.57 -6.87 -8.79
N TRP A 80 -8.68 -7.33 -8.21
CA TRP A 80 -8.67 -7.90 -6.86
C TRP A 80 -7.72 -9.11 -6.78
N ASP A 81 -6.79 -9.07 -5.82
CA ASP A 81 -5.95 -10.24 -5.51
C ASP A 81 -6.82 -11.35 -4.90
N ALA A 82 -6.81 -12.53 -5.53
CA ALA A 82 -7.63 -13.66 -5.15
C ALA A 82 -7.17 -14.33 -3.84
N ASP A 83 -5.87 -14.27 -3.51
CA ASP A 83 -5.37 -14.89 -2.26
C ASP A 83 -5.28 -13.87 -1.11
N CYS A 84 -5.66 -12.61 -1.34
CA CYS A 84 -5.75 -11.61 -0.28
C CYS A 84 -7.14 -11.60 0.38
N PRO A 85 -7.27 -11.98 1.67
CA PRO A 85 -8.56 -12.00 2.36
C PRO A 85 -9.20 -10.62 2.48
N THR A 86 -8.39 -9.58 2.61
CA THR A 86 -8.83 -8.17 2.69
C THR A 86 -9.39 -7.70 1.36
N CYS A 87 -8.77 -8.05 0.22
CA CYS A 87 -9.38 -7.86 -1.12
C CYS A 87 -10.73 -8.57 -1.23
N ALA A 88 -10.84 -9.83 -0.78
CA ALA A 88 -12.10 -10.56 -0.82
C ALA A 88 -13.19 -9.90 0.02
N SER A 89 -12.83 -9.33 1.19
CA SER A 89 -13.75 -8.58 2.05
C SER A 89 -14.22 -7.30 1.38
N HIS A 90 -13.29 -6.49 0.86
CA HIS A 90 -13.60 -5.25 0.16
C HIS A 90 -14.46 -5.48 -1.09
N ARG A 91 -14.15 -6.52 -1.89
CA ARG A 91 -14.95 -6.88 -3.06
C ARG A 91 -16.40 -7.18 -2.69
N ARG A 92 -16.63 -7.91 -1.60
CA ARG A 92 -18.00 -8.18 -1.09
C ARG A 92 -18.68 -6.90 -0.59
N ALA A 93 -17.95 -6.04 0.13
CA ALA A 93 -18.49 -4.79 0.66
C ALA A 93 -18.88 -3.81 -0.46
N VAL A 94 -18.03 -3.66 -1.48
CA VAL A 94 -18.30 -2.85 -2.67
C VAL A 94 -19.50 -3.40 -3.44
N ALA A 95 -19.58 -4.73 -3.64
CA ALA A 95 -20.73 -5.35 -4.31
C ALA A 95 -22.04 -5.14 -3.53
N LYS A 96 -22.00 -5.16 -2.20
CA LYS A 96 -23.17 -4.89 -1.35
C LYS A 96 -23.62 -3.43 -1.43
N ALA A 97 -22.68 -2.50 -1.58
CA ALA A 97 -22.95 -1.07 -1.73
C ALA A 97 -23.26 -0.67 -3.18
N ALA A 98 -23.39 -1.63 -4.11
CA ALA A 98 -23.68 -1.35 -5.50
C ALA A 98 -25.10 -0.80 -5.64
N GLY A 99 -25.22 0.44 -6.12
CA GLY A 99 -26.50 1.15 -6.26
C GLY A 99 -26.80 2.14 -5.14
N ASP A 100 -25.99 2.17 -4.08
CA ASP A 100 -26.06 3.17 -3.02
C ASP A 100 -25.02 4.27 -3.27
N ASP A 101 -25.43 5.53 -3.21
CA ASP A 101 -24.54 6.70 -3.35
C ASP A 101 -24.43 7.51 -2.04
N ASP A 102 -24.66 6.85 -0.90
CA ASP A 102 -24.45 7.45 0.40
C ASP A 102 -22.96 7.56 0.77
N VAL A 103 -22.69 8.31 1.84
CA VAL A 103 -21.32 8.53 2.34
C VAL A 103 -20.63 7.20 2.67
N ARG A 104 -21.37 6.22 3.18
CA ARG A 104 -20.81 4.92 3.57
C ARG A 104 -20.38 4.10 2.35
N ALA A 105 -21.18 4.12 1.28
CA ALA A 105 -20.87 3.48 0.01
C ALA A 105 -19.63 4.14 -0.62
N ALA A 106 -19.58 5.47 -0.64
CA ALA A 106 -18.40 6.22 -1.12
C ALA A 106 -17.13 5.85 -0.32
N THR A 107 -17.20 5.86 1.02
CA THR A 107 -16.08 5.46 1.89
C THR A 107 -15.65 4.01 1.65
N THR A 108 -16.59 3.10 1.44
CA THR A 108 -16.30 1.68 1.16
C THR A 108 -15.52 1.53 -0.14
N ARG A 109 -15.95 2.23 -1.21
CA ARG A 109 -15.25 2.21 -2.51
C ARG A 109 -13.85 2.82 -2.39
N ARG A 110 -13.71 3.93 -1.65
CA ARG A 110 -12.42 4.58 -1.39
C ARG A 110 -11.42 3.64 -0.72
N PHE A 111 -11.76 3.08 0.45
CA PHE A 111 -10.85 2.16 1.16
C PHE A 111 -10.50 0.92 0.34
N ALA A 112 -11.46 0.43 -0.45
CA ALA A 112 -11.22 -0.70 -1.32
C ALA A 112 -10.23 -0.37 -2.46
N GLY A 113 -10.30 0.84 -3.02
CA GLY A 113 -9.33 1.35 -3.98
C GLY A 113 -7.94 1.52 -3.36
N GLU A 114 -7.86 2.12 -2.17
CA GLU A 114 -6.60 2.27 -1.42
C GLU A 114 -5.93 0.92 -1.16
N HIS A 115 -6.70 -0.07 -0.71
CA HIS A 115 -6.16 -1.41 -0.47
C HIS A 115 -5.63 -2.06 -1.76
N ARG A 116 -6.37 -1.96 -2.88
CA ARG A 116 -5.90 -2.44 -4.20
C ARG A 116 -4.62 -1.72 -4.63
N ALA A 117 -4.54 -0.42 -4.39
CA ALA A 117 -3.39 0.39 -4.73
C ALA A 117 -2.13 -0.01 -3.93
N ARG A 118 -2.26 -0.44 -2.67
CA ARG A 118 -1.11 -0.90 -1.87
C ARG A 118 -0.42 -2.12 -2.46
N HIS A 119 -1.15 -3.03 -3.10
CA HIS A 119 -0.57 -4.19 -3.81
C HIS A 119 0.38 -3.81 -4.96
N VAL A 120 0.30 -2.57 -5.46
CA VAL A 120 1.20 -2.07 -6.52
C VAL A 120 2.62 -1.83 -6.00
N VAL A 121 2.76 -1.49 -4.72
CA VAL A 121 4.01 -0.94 -4.18
C VAL A 121 4.48 -1.62 -2.89
N VAL A 122 3.67 -2.49 -2.29
CA VAL A 122 3.93 -3.17 -1.01
C VAL A 122 3.81 -4.69 -1.17
N PRO A 123 4.70 -5.50 -0.56
CA PRO A 123 4.59 -6.95 -0.54
C PRO A 123 3.27 -7.47 0.03
N ARG A 124 2.78 -8.59 -0.49
CA ARG A 124 1.51 -9.21 -0.09
C ARG A 124 1.48 -9.56 1.40
N SER A 125 2.61 -10.00 1.96
CA SER A 125 2.74 -10.33 3.38
C SER A 125 2.52 -9.12 4.30
N ILE A 126 2.73 -7.90 3.81
CA ILE A 126 2.51 -6.65 4.56
C ILE A 126 1.12 -6.07 4.27
N VAL A 127 0.65 -6.13 3.02
CA VAL A 127 -0.67 -5.58 2.64
C VAL A 127 -1.81 -6.28 3.38
N GLY A 128 -1.70 -7.59 3.63
CA GLY A 128 -2.73 -8.36 4.33
C GLY A 128 -2.92 -8.04 5.81
N LEU A 129 -2.03 -7.24 6.42
CA LEU A 129 -2.08 -6.90 7.84
C LEU A 129 -2.96 -5.68 8.16
N TYR A 130 -3.33 -4.89 7.15
CA TYR A 130 -4.07 -3.62 7.32
C TYR A 130 -5.07 -3.39 6.19
#